data_AF-A0A512AI98-F1
#
_entry.id   AF-A0A512AI98-F1
#
_cell.length_a   1.000
_cell.length_b   1.000
_cell.length_c   1.000
_cell.angle_alpha   90.00
_cell.angle_beta   90.00
_cell.angle_gamma   90.00
#
_symmetry.space_group_name_H-M   'P 1'
#
loop_
_entity.id
_entity.type
_entity.pdbx_description
1 polymer ?
#
loop_
_entity_poly.entity_id
_entity_poly.type
_entity_poly.pdbx_seq_one_letter_code
_entity_poly.pdbx_strand_id
1 'polypeptide(L)'
;MRFALNHGDVCSEEIDGEVIIINLVTGCYYSLGGSAAAVWPLILAGYSAAEIAAHFMPVASDPASVEAQVTAFLDYLCAEGIVLVSDDVVRHDVSEIAAADGFSAPVAEKFTDMQELLLVDPIHEVAEAGWPLRDTQGS
;
A
#
# COMPACT_ATOMS: atom_id res chain seq x y z
N MET A 1 17.98 -8.03 5.05
CA MET A 1 16.75 -8.84 4.91
C MET A 1 15.87 -8.21 3.85
N ARG A 2 15.32 -9.04 2.98
CA ARG A 2 14.39 -8.67 1.92
C ARG A 2 13.01 -9.24 2.23
N PHE A 3 12.02 -8.77 1.49
CA PHE A 3 10.62 -9.05 1.75
C PHE A 3 9.91 -9.37 0.44
N ALA A 4 8.91 -10.23 0.50
CA ALA A 4 8.02 -10.55 -0.60
C ALA A 4 6.57 -10.41 -0.13
N LEU A 5 5.66 -10.06 -1.04
CA LEU A 5 4.23 -10.06 -0.76
C LEU A 5 3.77 -11.47 -0.40
N ASN A 6 2.88 -11.60 0.59
CA ASN A 6 2.23 -12.87 0.89
C ASN A 6 1.14 -13.18 -0.17
N HIS A 7 1.55 -13.53 -1.39
CA HIS A 7 0.69 -13.72 -2.55
C HIS A 7 -0.44 -14.74 -2.37
N GLY A 8 -0.36 -15.64 -1.38
CA GLY A 8 -1.43 -16.61 -1.10
C GLY A 8 -2.61 -16.00 -0.36
N ASP A 9 -2.36 -15.01 0.48
CA ASP A 9 -3.31 -14.48 1.46
C ASP A 9 -3.62 -13.00 1.26
N VAL A 10 -2.82 -12.29 0.45
CA VAL A 10 -2.82 -10.83 0.38
C VAL A 10 -2.87 -10.37 -1.07
N CYS A 11 -3.76 -9.42 -1.33
CA CYS A 11 -3.83 -8.66 -2.58
C CYS A 11 -3.54 -7.19 -2.30
N SER A 12 -2.93 -6.49 -3.26
CA SER A 12 -2.69 -5.04 -3.19
C SER A 12 -2.98 -4.39 -4.53
N GLU A 13 -3.56 -3.19 -4.51
CA GLU A 13 -3.84 -2.37 -5.69
C GLU A 13 -3.46 -0.91 -5.40
N GLU A 14 -2.90 -0.21 -6.40
CA GLU A 14 -2.61 1.21 -6.31
C GLU A 14 -3.75 2.02 -6.93
N ILE A 15 -4.31 2.97 -6.17
CA ILE A 15 -5.46 3.79 -6.53
C ILE A 15 -5.15 5.23 -6.10
N ASP A 16 -5.17 6.18 -7.04
CA ASP A 16 -4.96 7.62 -6.78
C ASP A 16 -3.73 7.99 -5.92
N GLY A 17 -2.65 7.20 -6.03
CA GLY A 17 -1.41 7.41 -5.28
C GLY A 17 -1.40 6.80 -3.87
N GLU A 18 -2.44 6.07 -3.52
CA GLU A 18 -2.52 5.22 -2.33
C GLU A 18 -2.44 3.75 -2.71
N VAL A 19 -1.95 2.91 -1.80
CA VAL A 19 -1.95 1.45 -1.99
C VAL A 19 -2.97 0.85 -1.03
N ILE A 20 -3.98 0.21 -1.61
CA ILE A 20 -5.00 -0.55 -0.88
C ILE A 20 -4.55 -2.00 -0.79
N ILE A 21 -4.48 -2.53 0.42
CA ILE A 21 -4.07 -3.91 0.70
C ILE A 21 -5.21 -4.63 1.40
N ILE A 22 -5.47 -5.87 0.97
CA ILE A 22 -6.50 -6.74 1.54
C ILE A 22 -5.85 -8.03 2.00
N ASN A 23 -5.96 -8.34 3.29
CA ASN A 23 -5.60 -9.65 3.82
C ASN A 23 -6.85 -10.54 3.85
N LEU A 24 -6.89 -11.52 2.96
CA LEU A 24 -8.03 -12.42 2.72
C LEU A 24 -8.23 -13.43 3.86
N VAL A 25 -7.21 -13.68 4.67
CA VAL A 25 -7.29 -14.60 5.82
C VAL A 25 -7.91 -13.90 7.02
N THR A 26 -7.48 -12.67 7.31
CA THR A 26 -7.97 -11.91 8.47
C THR A 26 -9.19 -11.06 8.16
N GLY A 27 -9.46 -10.79 6.88
CA GLY A 27 -10.48 -9.84 6.44
C GLY A 27 -10.12 -8.38 6.73
N CYS A 28 -8.87 -8.10 7.10
CA CYS A 28 -8.40 -6.74 7.37
C CYS A 28 -8.01 -6.02 6.07
N TYR A 29 -8.25 -4.71 6.07
CA TYR A 29 -7.90 -3.81 4.98
C TYR A 29 -6.88 -2.81 5.46
N TYR A 30 -5.99 -2.40 4.57
CA TYR A 30 -4.98 -1.41 4.87
C TYR A 30 -4.90 -0.38 3.75
N SER A 31 -4.84 0.90 4.11
CA SER A 31 -4.47 1.97 3.18
C SER A 31 -3.05 2.43 3.47
N LEU A 32 -2.23 2.51 2.43
CA LEU A 32 -0.90 3.11 2.49
C LEU A 32 -0.91 4.42 1.70
N GLY A 33 -0.70 5.53 2.39
CA GLY A 33 -0.55 6.85 1.77
C GLY A 33 0.86 7.42 1.90
N GLY A 34 1.17 8.44 1.09
CA GLY A 34 2.40 9.22 1.19
C GLY A 34 3.68 8.37 1.16
N SER A 35 4.51 8.46 2.20
CA SER A 35 5.76 7.70 2.28
C SER A 35 5.55 6.18 2.32
N ALA A 36 4.42 5.69 2.86
CA ALA A 36 4.13 4.26 2.85
C ALA A 36 3.83 3.74 1.43
N ALA A 37 3.05 4.51 0.65
CA ALA A 37 2.82 4.22 -0.77
C ALA A 37 4.12 4.25 -1.58
N ALA A 38 5.01 5.21 -1.32
CA ALA A 38 6.30 5.32 -2.00
C ALA A 38 7.28 4.17 -1.64
N VAL A 39 7.22 3.67 -0.40
CA VAL A 39 8.03 2.52 0.05
C VAL A 39 7.56 1.21 -0.60
N TRP A 40 6.25 1.05 -0.81
CA TRP A 40 5.62 -0.18 -1.31
C TRP A 40 6.26 -0.78 -2.58
N PRO A 41 6.46 -0.05 -3.69
CA PRO A 41 7.05 -0.62 -4.90
C PRO A 41 8.49 -1.12 -4.68
N LEU A 42 9.27 -0.53 -3.76
CA LEU A 42 10.61 -1.03 -3.43
C LEU A 42 10.58 -2.37 -2.70
N ILE A 43 9.59 -2.55 -1.82
CA ILE A 43 9.36 -3.83 -1.15
C ILE A 43 9.08 -4.90 -2.19
N LEU A 44 8.13 -4.64 -3.10
CA LEU A 44 7.76 -5.58 -4.16
C LEU A 44 8.90 -5.86 -5.14
N ALA A 45 9.78 -4.88 -5.35
CA ALA A 45 10.97 -4.99 -6.19
C ALA A 45 12.15 -5.69 -5.48
N GLY A 46 11.99 -6.13 -4.23
CA GLY A 46 13.00 -6.92 -3.51
C GLY A 46 14.14 -6.10 -2.92
N TYR A 47 13.93 -4.81 -2.65
CA TYR A 47 14.90 -4.01 -1.92
C TYR A 47 14.93 -4.43 -0.45
N SER A 48 16.11 -4.40 0.16
CA SER A 48 16.26 -4.57 1.60
C SER A 48 15.88 -3.30 2.37
N ALA A 49 15.58 -3.43 3.67
CA ALA A 49 15.26 -2.29 4.54
C ALA A 49 16.28 -1.14 4.44
N ALA A 50 17.58 -1.46 4.40
CA ALA A 50 18.65 -0.48 4.27
C ALA A 50 18.67 0.20 2.89
N GLU A 51 18.40 -0.55 1.81
CA GLU A 51 18.33 0.02 0.46
C GLU A 51 17.11 0.92 0.30
N ILE A 52 15.97 0.55 0.90
CA ILE A 52 14.77 1.38 0.95
C ILE A 52 15.07 2.67 1.72
N ALA A 53 15.63 2.57 2.93
CA ALA A 53 15.97 3.73 3.74
C ALA A 53 16.92 4.70 3.00
N ALA A 54 17.97 4.16 2.37
CA ALA A 54 18.92 4.95 1.58
C ALA A 54 18.25 5.74 0.44
N HIS A 55 17.13 5.25 -0.10
CA HIS A 55 16.38 5.94 -1.14
C HIS A 55 15.71 7.23 -0.63
N PHE A 56 15.26 7.24 0.61
CA PHE A 56 14.51 8.36 1.19
C PHE A 56 15.35 9.31 2.05
N MET A 57 16.53 8.89 2.51
CA MET A 57 17.46 9.75 3.26
C MET A 57 17.73 11.12 2.61
N PRO A 58 17.88 11.27 1.28
CA PRO A 58 18.16 12.57 0.65
C PRO A 58 17.00 13.57 0.74
N VAL A 59 15.76 13.09 0.92
CA VAL A 59 14.53 13.90 0.94
C VAL A 59 13.90 13.96 2.33
N ALA A 60 14.48 13.29 3.31
CA ALA A 60 14.01 13.27 4.69
C ALA A 60 14.46 14.51 5.46
N SER A 61 13.56 15.05 6.29
CA SER A 61 13.91 16.13 7.22
C SER A 61 14.87 15.67 8.33
N ASP A 62 14.83 14.38 8.68
CA ASP A 62 15.72 13.74 9.66
C ASP A 62 16.28 12.41 9.09
N PRO A 63 17.36 12.45 8.30
CA PRO A 63 17.93 11.26 7.65
C PRO A 63 18.39 10.18 8.64
N ALA A 64 18.73 10.55 9.88
CA ALA A 64 19.26 9.63 10.88
C ALA A 64 18.17 8.69 11.43
N SER A 65 16.89 9.07 11.35
CA SER A 65 15.78 8.23 11.82
C SER A 65 15.09 7.42 10.71
N VAL A 66 15.40 7.68 9.43
CA VAL A 66 14.78 7.02 8.27
C VAL A 66 14.92 5.49 8.34
N GLU A 67 16.12 4.99 8.63
CA GLU A 67 16.36 3.54 8.70
C GLU A 67 15.50 2.87 9.78
N ALA A 68 15.41 3.49 10.96
CA ALA A 68 14.58 2.99 12.04
C ALA A 68 13.08 3.02 11.69
N GLN A 69 12.61 4.08 11.03
CA GLN A 69 11.22 4.23 10.60
C GLN A 69 10.82 3.22 9.53
N VAL A 70 11.67 3.02 8.51
CA VAL A 70 11.46 2.00 7.47
C VAL A 70 11.47 0.60 8.07
N THR A 71 12.42 0.31 8.96
CA THR A 71 12.50 -1.01 9.61
C THR A 71 11.24 -1.29 10.44
N ALA A 72 10.80 -0.32 11.26
CA ALA A 72 9.59 -0.46 12.06
C ALA A 72 8.33 -0.70 11.21
N PHE A 73 8.24 -0.04 10.06
CA PHE A 73 7.14 -0.26 9.11
C PHE A 73 7.17 -1.64 8.47
N LEU A 74 8.35 -2.14 8.07
CA LEU A 74 8.50 -3.50 7.53
C LEU A 74 8.16 -4.56 8.58
N ASP A 75 8.61 -4.38 9.83
CA ASP A 75 8.25 -5.24 10.95
C ASP A 75 6.74 -5.26 11.19
N TYR A 76 6.07 -4.11 11.09
CA TYR A 76 4.61 -4.02 11.18
C TYR A 76 3.92 -4.80 10.06
N LEU A 77 4.35 -4.62 8.80
CA LEU A 77 3.78 -5.36 7.66
C LEU A 77 3.99 -6.88 7.79
N CYS A 78 5.13 -7.30 8.34
CA CYS A 78 5.39 -8.71 8.64
C CYS A 78 4.49 -9.24 9.75
N ALA A 79 4.29 -8.48 10.83
CA ALA A 79 3.43 -8.86 11.94
C ALA A 79 1.96 -9.01 11.51
N GLU A 80 1.51 -8.18 10.57
CA GLU A 80 0.17 -8.24 9.97
C GLU A 80 0.02 -9.32 8.87
N GLY A 81 1.11 -10.04 8.55
CA GLY A 81 1.13 -11.08 7.53
C GLY A 81 0.98 -10.55 6.09
N ILE A 82 1.19 -9.24 5.89
CA ILE A 82 1.11 -8.57 4.58
C ILE A 82 2.32 -8.96 3.71
N VAL A 83 3.51 -8.89 4.30
CA VAL A 83 4.77 -9.29 3.65
C VAL A 83 5.49 -10.34 4.49
N LEU A 84 6.28 -11.17 3.83
CA LEU A 84 7.08 -12.21 4.45
C LEU A 84 8.56 -11.93 4.23
N VAL A 85 9.38 -12.19 5.25
CA VAL A 85 10.84 -12.17 5.09
C VAL A 85 11.24 -13.26 4.10
N SER A 86 11.96 -12.86 3.06
CA SER A 86 12.46 -13.78 2.04
C SER A 86 13.80 -13.31 1.53
N ASP A 87 14.84 -14.15 1.67
CA ASP A 87 16.18 -13.84 1.16
C ASP A 87 16.33 -14.21 -0.33
N ASP A 88 15.38 -14.98 -0.88
CA ASP A 88 15.40 -15.49 -2.25
C ASP A 88 14.83 -14.49 -3.28
N VAL A 89 14.48 -13.27 -2.84
CA VAL A 89 13.89 -12.27 -3.73
C VAL A 89 14.97 -11.64 -4.60
N VAL A 90 14.83 -11.79 -5.91
CA VAL A 90 15.66 -11.11 -6.90
C VAL A 90 15.28 -9.64 -6.91
N ARG A 91 16.26 -8.76 -6.67
CA ARG A 91 16.06 -7.33 -6.75
C ARG A 91 15.88 -6.92 -8.21
N HIS A 92 14.82 -6.19 -8.49
CA HIS A 92 14.60 -5.52 -9.77
C HIS A 92 14.74 -4.02 -9.58
N ASP A 93 15.42 -3.32 -10.49
CA ASP A 93 15.62 -1.88 -10.33
C ASP A 93 14.35 -1.11 -10.69
N VAL A 94 13.91 -0.25 -9.78
CA VAL A 94 12.78 0.66 -9.98
C VAL A 94 13.34 2.02 -10.36
N SER A 95 13.06 2.48 -11.59
CA SER A 95 13.75 3.63 -12.18
C SER A 95 13.26 5.00 -11.67
N GLU A 96 12.04 5.08 -11.14
CA GLU A 96 11.45 6.32 -10.61
C GLU A 96 10.51 6.01 -9.45
N ILE A 97 10.79 6.58 -8.28
CA ILE A 97 9.86 6.62 -7.16
C ILE A 97 9.64 8.08 -6.80
N ALA A 98 8.39 8.51 -6.95
CA ALA A 98 8.00 9.86 -6.63
C ALA A 98 7.85 10.02 -5.11
N ALA A 99 8.92 10.38 -4.42
CA ALA A 99 8.84 10.95 -3.07
C ALA A 99 8.71 12.48 -3.17
N ALA A 100 7.67 12.95 -3.87
CA ALA A 100 7.57 14.32 -4.38
C ALA A 100 7.62 15.41 -3.28
N ASP A 101 7.16 15.10 -2.06
CA ASP A 101 7.00 16.06 -0.97
C ASP A 101 7.85 15.74 0.28
N GLY A 102 8.87 14.88 0.13
CA GLY A 102 9.77 14.48 1.22
C GLY A 102 9.38 13.15 1.87
N PHE A 103 10.12 12.79 2.93
CA PHE A 103 9.89 11.56 3.69
C PHE A 103 9.34 11.84 5.09
N SER A 104 8.24 11.17 5.42
CA SER A 104 7.67 11.05 6.77
C SER A 104 7.62 9.57 7.17
N ALA A 105 7.41 9.30 8.45
CA ALA A 105 7.30 7.93 8.94
C ALA A 105 6.18 7.18 8.18
N PRO A 106 6.47 6.09 7.48
CA PRO A 106 5.47 5.34 6.75
C PRO A 106 4.51 4.66 7.73
N VAL A 107 3.21 4.80 7.48
CA VAL A 107 2.11 4.25 8.29
C VAL A 107 1.16 3.49 7.39
N ALA A 108 0.67 2.36 7.87
CA ALA A 108 -0.44 1.63 7.28
C ALA A 108 -1.69 1.86 8.12
N GLU A 109 -2.73 2.43 7.52
CA GLU A 109 -4.02 2.63 8.18
C GLU A 109 -4.83 1.35 8.09
N LYS A 110 -5.10 0.71 9.24
CA LYS A 110 -5.79 -0.58 9.32
C LYS A 110 -7.28 -0.39 9.59
N PHE A 111 -8.10 -1.05 8.78
CA PHE A 111 -9.55 -1.12 8.92
C PHE A 111 -9.98 -2.56 9.16
N THR A 112 -10.72 -2.80 10.23
CA THR A 112 -11.18 -4.14 10.64
C THR A 112 -12.69 -4.35 10.51
N ASP A 113 -13.43 -3.29 10.20
CA ASP A 113 -14.88 -3.35 10.02
C ASP A 113 -15.26 -3.10 8.55
N MET A 114 -16.07 -4.00 8.00
CA MET A 114 -16.49 -3.95 6.60
C MET A 114 -17.38 -2.74 6.27
N GLN A 115 -17.85 -1.95 7.26
CA GLN A 115 -18.55 -0.68 7.05
C GLN A 115 -17.60 0.51 6.88
N GLU A 116 -16.41 0.51 7.50
CA GLU A 116 -15.37 1.53 7.22
C GLU A 116 -14.80 1.39 5.80
N LEU A 117 -14.89 0.17 5.26
CA LEU A 117 -14.51 -0.21 3.89
C LEU A 117 -15.33 0.48 2.78
N LEU A 118 -16.61 0.75 3.02
CA LEU A 118 -17.53 1.34 2.03
C LEU A 118 -17.26 2.83 1.74
N LEU A 119 -16.33 3.45 2.48
CA LEU A 119 -15.95 4.86 2.31
C LEU A 119 -14.80 5.07 1.31
N VAL A 120 -14.11 3.99 0.90
CA VAL A 120 -12.96 4.03 -0.03
C VAL A 120 -13.36 3.61 -1.45
N ASP A 121 -14.67 3.50 -1.71
CA ASP A 121 -15.21 3.16 -3.02
C ASP A 121 -15.47 4.46 -3.82
N PRO A 122 -14.73 4.77 -4.90
CA PRO A 122 -14.95 5.97 -5.72
C PRO A 122 -16.29 5.95 -6.48
N ILE A 123 -17.08 4.87 -6.38
CA ILE A 123 -18.42 4.75 -6.95
C ILE A 123 -19.53 5.25 -5.99
N HIS A 124 -19.27 6.31 -5.22
CA HIS A 124 -20.32 7.11 -4.55
C HIS A 124 -20.53 8.50 -5.17
N GLU A 125 -20.16 8.72 -6.44
CA GLU A 125 -20.87 9.71 -7.27
C GLU A 125 -22.21 9.11 -7.72
N VAL A 126 -23.19 9.17 -6.82
CA VAL A 126 -24.60 9.02 -7.19
C VAL A 126 -24.96 10.26 -8.02
N ALA A 127 -24.76 10.22 -9.32
CA ALA A 127 -25.76 10.84 -10.17
C ALA A 127 -27.04 10.03 -9.95
N GLU A 128 -28.08 10.67 -9.39
CA GLU A 128 -29.40 10.14 -9.01
C GLU A 128 -30.20 9.34 -10.07
N ALA A 129 -29.58 8.90 -11.17
CA ALA A 129 -30.24 8.14 -12.22
C ALA A 129 -29.81 6.67 -12.20
N GLY A 130 -30.52 5.84 -11.41
CA GLY A 130 -30.42 4.38 -11.48
C GLY A 130 -30.88 3.85 -12.85
N TRP A 131 -30.10 2.94 -13.44
CA TRP A 131 -30.42 2.24 -14.71
C TRP A 131 -30.19 0.73 -14.52
N PRO A 132 -30.97 -0.15 -15.18
CA PRO A 132 -31.49 0.02 -16.54
C PRO A 132 -32.92 0.58 -16.65
N LEU A 133 -33.10 1.54 -17.55
CA LEU A 133 -34.43 1.83 -18.09
C LEU A 133 -34.92 0.64 -18.92
N ARG A 134 -35.84 -0.13 -18.36
CA ARG A 134 -36.81 -0.88 -19.17
C ARG A 134 -37.72 0.15 -19.81
N ASP A 135 -37.48 0.49 -21.07
CA ASP A 135 -38.49 1.15 -21.88
C ASP A 135 -39.60 0.12 -22.15
N THR A 136 -40.62 0.13 -21.30
CA THR A 136 -41.92 -0.45 -21.60
C THR A 136 -42.86 0.67 -22.00
N GLN A 137 -43.11 0.87 -23.29
CA GLN A 137 -44.42 1.18 -23.89
C GLN A 137 -44.36 0.69 -25.36
N GLY A 138 -45.28 -0.11 -25.89
CA GLY A 138 -46.73 0.04 -25.82
C GLY A 138 -47.21 0.66 -27.14
N SER A 139 -47.47 -0.17 -28.16
CA SER A 139 -48.38 0.10 -29.28
C SER A 139 -48.73 -1.20 -30.00
#